data_AF-A0A8D0H236-F1
#
_entry.id   AF-A0A8D0H236-F1
#
_cell.length_a   1.000
_cell.length_b   1.000
_cell.length_c   1.000
_cell.angle_alpha   90.00
_cell.angle_beta   90.00
_cell.angle_gamma   90.00
#
_symmetry.space_group_name_H-M   'P 1'
#
loop_
_entity.id
_entity.type
_entity.pdbx_description
1 polymer ?
#
loop_
_entity_poly.entity_id
_entity_poly.type
_entity_poly.pdbx_seq_one_letter_code
_entity_poly.pdbx_strand_id
1 'polypeptide(L)'
;MRRLSGRCCSLATLVRGLAQLTSWSWAPPWSYCAAASHCLSPAVGIWRKWGIAFPCRPPGQVKQATAYFSPTPGRWEGGFTDAFLGFSKCQCESGLSLPSRAKEFVQLLPAAQSSLAGTSCNVHAALQLLVGRWLLLCSGAVAGAVVLGGVTRLTESGLSMVDWHLVREMKPPRTREEWEAEFQKYQQFPEFKILNHDMTLTEFKFIWYMEYSHRMWGRLVGLAYILPAAYFWRKGCFSRPMKARVVALCGLVCFQGLLGWYMVKSGLEEKPDSHDIPRVSQYRLAAHLGSALVLYCASLWTGLSLLLPQHKLPETRQLLRLRRFAHGTTGLVFLTALSGAFVAGLDAGLVYNSFPKMGERWIPEDMLAFSPLLKNAFENPTTVQFDHRILGVTSLTAITALYLLARKIPLPRRTKMAVASLLAVAYLQVGLGISTLLLYVPTPLAAIHQSGSLALLSVALWLMNELRRVPK
;
A
#
# COMPACT_ATOMS: atom_id res chain seq x y z
N MET A 1 51.60 -5.88 19.36
CA MET A 1 51.15 -6.93 18.41
C MET A 1 50.01 -7.73 19.05
N ARG A 2 49.13 -8.41 18.26
CA ARG A 2 48.03 -9.32 18.68
C ARG A 2 46.97 -8.67 19.62
N ARG A 3 45.75 -8.31 19.18
CA ARG A 3 44.56 -9.06 18.68
C ARG A 3 43.67 -9.72 19.77
N LEU A 4 42.35 -9.65 19.49
CA LEU A 4 41.16 -10.29 20.10
C LEU A 4 40.37 -9.42 21.10
N SER A 5 39.02 -9.40 21.12
CA SER A 5 38.00 -9.56 20.05
C SER A 5 36.60 -9.21 20.59
N GLY A 6 35.86 -8.27 19.99
CA GLY A 6 34.65 -7.67 20.61
C GLY A 6 33.46 -7.34 19.70
N ARG A 7 32.80 -8.35 19.12
CA ARG A 7 31.39 -8.33 18.63
C ARG A 7 30.92 -7.15 17.75
N CYS A 8 31.49 -6.98 16.55
CA CYS A 8 30.80 -6.24 15.47
C CYS A 8 29.68 -7.10 14.83
N CYS A 9 28.47 -7.08 15.41
CA CYS A 9 27.27 -7.72 14.83
C CYS A 9 26.01 -6.84 14.98
N SER A 10 25.80 -5.90 14.05
CA SER A 10 24.52 -5.15 13.96
C SER A 10 24.17 -4.61 12.55
N LEU A 11 25.13 -4.54 11.60
CA LEU A 11 24.90 -3.95 10.26
C LEU A 11 24.82 -4.96 9.10
N ALA A 12 25.53 -6.10 9.18
CA ALA A 12 25.62 -7.06 8.07
C ALA A 12 24.28 -7.75 7.74
N THR A 13 23.40 -7.92 8.73
CA THR A 13 22.13 -8.66 8.58
C THR A 13 21.08 -7.91 7.75
N LEU A 14 21.15 -6.57 7.68
CA LEU A 14 20.18 -5.77 6.91
C LEU A 14 20.51 -5.74 5.40
N VAL A 15 21.79 -5.86 5.05
CA VAL A 15 22.25 -5.82 3.65
C VAL A 15 22.07 -7.18 2.96
N ARG A 16 22.28 -8.30 3.68
CA ARG A 16 22.10 -9.65 3.11
C ARG A 16 20.65 -9.96 2.70
N GLY A 17 19.65 -9.26 3.24
CA GLY A 17 18.25 -9.41 2.83
C GLY A 17 17.89 -8.79 1.48
N LEU A 18 18.75 -7.91 0.92
CA LEU A 18 18.53 -7.25 -0.38
C LEU A 18 19.35 -7.89 -1.52
N ALA A 19 20.32 -8.76 -1.20
CA ALA A 19 21.23 -9.39 -2.16
C ALA A 19 20.78 -10.80 -2.62
N GLN A 20 19.53 -11.21 -2.35
CA GLN A 20 18.96 -12.49 -2.80
C GLN A 20 17.79 -12.34 -3.77
N LEU A 21 17.63 -11.16 -4.39
CA LEU A 21 16.62 -10.90 -5.44
C LEU A 21 17.23 -10.66 -6.83
N THR A 22 18.54 -10.80 -6.98
CA THR A 22 19.29 -10.51 -8.22
C THR A 22 19.73 -11.75 -9.01
N SER A 23 19.06 -12.89 -8.82
CA SER A 23 19.34 -14.14 -9.56
C SER A 23 18.05 -14.85 -9.99
N TRP A 24 17.18 -14.13 -10.69
CA TRP A 24 16.04 -14.70 -11.42
C TRP A 24 16.39 -14.85 -12.90
N SER A 25 17.14 -15.90 -13.23
CA SER A 25 17.36 -16.33 -14.62
C SER A 25 16.07 -16.97 -15.13
N TRP A 26 15.27 -16.21 -15.89
CA TRP A 26 14.03 -16.70 -16.47
C TRP A 26 14.32 -17.65 -17.64
N ALA A 27 14.18 -18.96 -17.41
CA ALA A 27 14.20 -19.98 -18.43
C ALA A 27 12.79 -20.60 -18.56
N PRO A 28 12.28 -20.87 -19.78
CA PRO A 28 10.94 -21.39 -20.00
C PRO A 28 10.85 -22.89 -19.62
N PRO A 29 9.81 -23.33 -18.87
CA PRO A 29 9.74 -24.69 -18.34
C PRO A 29 9.11 -25.68 -19.33
N TRP A 30 9.92 -26.23 -20.26
CA TRP A 30 9.53 -27.38 -21.10
C TRP A 30 10.65 -28.40 -21.27
N SER A 31 10.63 -29.49 -20.51
CA SER A 31 11.00 -30.85 -20.95
C SER A 31 10.89 -31.89 -19.81
N TYR A 32 10.79 -33.17 -20.21
CA TYR A 32 10.81 -34.40 -19.39
C TYR A 32 9.63 -34.69 -18.45
N CYS A 33 8.66 -35.43 -19.00
CA CYS A 33 7.78 -36.33 -18.24
C CYS A 33 8.31 -37.78 -18.35
N ALA A 34 8.53 -38.44 -17.21
CA ALA A 34 8.44 -39.90 -16.98
C ALA A 34 8.96 -40.24 -15.57
N ALA A 35 8.52 -41.28 -14.85
CA ALA A 35 7.23 -41.97 -14.81
C ALA A 35 7.25 -42.89 -13.57
N ALA A 36 6.44 -42.62 -12.53
CA ALA A 36 6.25 -43.55 -11.41
C ALA A 36 4.94 -43.24 -10.67
N SER A 37 3.95 -44.11 -10.83
CA SER A 37 2.65 -44.03 -10.13
C SER A 37 2.71 -44.76 -8.80
N HIS A 38 2.13 -44.18 -7.73
CA HIS A 38 1.02 -44.82 -6.99
C HIS A 38 0.43 -43.93 -5.86
N CYS A 39 -0.89 -43.97 -5.76
CA CYS A 39 -1.72 -43.86 -4.55
C CYS A 39 -1.75 -42.58 -3.66
N LEU A 40 -2.98 -42.07 -3.51
CA LEU A 40 -3.60 -41.49 -2.30
C LEU A 40 -3.14 -40.11 -1.80
N SER A 41 -4.00 -39.12 -2.04
CA SER A 41 -4.24 -37.97 -1.15
C SER A 41 -5.20 -38.41 0.00
N PRO A 42 -5.25 -37.72 1.17
CA PRO A 42 -5.62 -36.30 1.24
C PRO A 42 -4.74 -35.41 2.16
N ALA A 43 -5.12 -34.14 2.24
CA ALA A 43 -4.37 -33.03 2.82
C ALA A 43 -4.31 -32.94 4.37
N VAL A 44 -3.63 -31.88 4.84
CA VAL A 44 -3.50 -31.36 6.23
C VAL A 44 -2.43 -32.03 7.10
N GLY A 45 -1.26 -31.38 7.26
CA GLY A 45 -0.13 -31.99 7.99
C GLY A 45 0.98 -31.11 8.60
N ILE A 46 0.92 -29.77 8.63
CA ILE A 46 2.01 -28.93 9.22
C ILE A 46 1.51 -27.83 10.17
N TRP A 47 0.95 -28.19 11.33
CA TRP A 47 0.88 -27.33 12.54
C TRP A 47 0.83 -28.16 13.83
N ARG A 48 1.86 -28.99 14.11
CA ARG A 48 2.08 -29.60 15.43
C ARG A 48 3.42 -29.15 16.02
N LYS A 49 3.46 -27.92 16.56
CA LYS A 49 4.58 -27.43 17.38
C LYS A 49 4.18 -26.49 18.54
N TRP A 50 2.95 -26.66 19.02
CA TRP A 50 2.45 -26.09 20.28
C TRP A 50 1.76 -27.21 21.07
N GLY A 51 2.40 -27.68 22.14
CA GLY A 51 1.88 -28.76 22.96
C GLY A 51 0.80 -28.27 23.92
N ILE A 52 -0.46 -28.57 23.63
CA ILE A 52 -1.60 -28.37 24.53
C ILE A 52 -2.43 -29.64 24.52
N ALA A 53 -2.57 -30.27 25.68
CA ALA A 53 -3.47 -31.40 25.89
C ALA A 53 -4.85 -30.90 26.34
N PHE A 54 -5.92 -31.51 25.81
CA PHE A 54 -7.29 -31.27 26.28
C PHE A 54 -7.71 -32.40 27.24
N PRO A 55 -8.17 -32.11 28.46
CA PRO A 55 -8.78 -33.12 29.32
C PRO A 55 -10.19 -33.45 28.83
N CYS A 56 -10.48 -34.74 28.67
CA CYS A 56 -11.85 -35.22 28.43
C CYS A 56 -12.69 -35.15 29.71
N ARG A 57 -14.02 -34.99 29.58
CA ARG A 57 -15.00 -35.24 30.64
C ARG A 57 -16.03 -36.28 30.17
N PRO A 58 -16.47 -37.21 31.05
CA PRO A 58 -17.54 -38.15 30.76
C PRO A 58 -18.95 -37.51 30.88
N PRO A 59 -20.01 -38.15 30.33
CA PRO A 59 -21.37 -37.62 30.31
C PRO A 59 -22.28 -38.12 31.45
N GLY A 60 -23.43 -37.44 31.64
CA GLY A 60 -24.52 -37.81 32.56
C GLY A 60 -24.57 -36.93 33.83
N GLN A 61 -25.73 -36.52 34.36
CA GLN A 61 -27.13 -36.94 34.12
C GLN A 61 -28.10 -35.75 33.94
N VAL A 62 -29.35 -36.04 33.54
CA VAL A 62 -30.46 -35.09 33.45
C VAL A 62 -31.68 -35.62 34.23
N LYS A 63 -32.20 -34.79 35.15
CA LYS A 63 -33.59 -34.74 35.66
C LYS A 63 -33.89 -33.26 35.98
N GLN A 64 -34.92 -32.61 35.41
CA GLN A 64 -36.36 -32.67 35.77
C GLN A 64 -36.64 -32.11 37.19
N ALA A 65 -37.67 -31.26 37.44
CA ALA A 65 -38.84 -30.93 36.60
C ALA A 65 -39.43 -29.51 36.85
N THR A 66 -40.36 -29.11 35.95
CA THR A 66 -41.62 -28.30 36.11
C THR A 66 -41.83 -27.35 37.30
N ALA A 67 -42.44 -26.15 37.17
CA ALA A 67 -42.96 -25.41 35.99
C ALA A 67 -43.04 -23.86 36.31
N TYR A 68 -44.06 -23.00 36.07
CA TYR A 68 -45.47 -23.09 35.63
C TYR A 68 -45.97 -21.77 34.93
N PHE A 69 -47.28 -21.51 34.96
CA PHE A 69 -48.10 -20.44 34.33
C PHE A 69 -48.09 -19.08 35.08
N SER A 70 -48.61 -17.92 34.61
CA SER A 70 -49.07 -17.41 33.28
C SER A 70 -49.28 -15.86 33.34
N PRO A 71 -49.57 -15.14 32.22
CA PRO A 71 -49.52 -13.67 32.15
C PRO A 71 -50.87 -12.92 32.20
N THR A 72 -50.82 -11.61 32.54
CA THR A 72 -51.87 -10.60 32.28
C THR A 72 -51.26 -9.22 31.90
N PRO A 73 -51.93 -8.39 31.07
CA PRO A 73 -51.33 -7.17 30.49
C PRO A 73 -51.67 -5.85 31.22
N GLY A 74 -50.88 -4.79 30.97
CA GLY A 74 -51.14 -3.40 31.40
C GLY A 74 -50.63 -2.38 30.38
N ARG A 75 -51.31 -1.23 30.26
CA ARG A 75 -51.07 -0.12 29.30
C ARG A 75 -50.44 1.10 30.02
N TRP A 76 -50.22 2.19 29.27
CA TRP A 76 -49.77 3.56 29.59
C TRP A 76 -48.25 3.71 29.35
N GLU A 77 -47.78 4.36 28.27
CA GLU A 77 -47.97 5.75 27.77
C GLU A 77 -47.05 6.78 28.47
N GLY A 78 -46.47 7.69 27.66
CA GLY A 78 -45.91 8.96 28.13
C GLY A 78 -44.39 9.16 28.02
N GLY A 79 -44.00 10.34 27.52
CA GLY A 79 -42.89 11.14 28.08
C GLY A 79 -41.45 10.79 27.69
N PHE A 80 -40.92 11.48 26.67
CA PHE A 80 -39.49 11.60 26.42
C PHE A 80 -39.03 13.03 26.78
N THR A 81 -38.45 13.25 27.96
CA THR A 81 -37.79 14.53 28.35
C THR A 81 -36.71 14.30 29.42
N ASP A 82 -35.71 15.18 29.43
CA ASP A 82 -34.45 15.07 30.18
C ASP A 82 -34.56 15.21 31.71
N ALA A 83 -33.63 14.54 32.42
CA ALA A 83 -33.14 14.94 33.74
C ALA A 83 -31.67 14.51 33.94
N PHE A 84 -30.73 15.41 33.65
CA PHE A 84 -29.31 15.24 33.99
C PHE A 84 -29.05 15.67 35.45
N LEU A 85 -28.00 15.10 36.07
CA LEU A 85 -27.39 15.52 37.35
C LEU A 85 -28.24 15.34 38.63
N GLY A 86 -27.80 14.43 39.51
CA GLY A 86 -28.47 14.17 40.79
C GLY A 86 -27.70 13.34 41.81
N PHE A 87 -26.36 13.37 41.83
CA PHE A 87 -25.55 12.68 42.85
C PHE A 87 -25.63 13.42 44.20
N SER A 88 -26.70 13.21 44.96
CA SER A 88 -26.84 13.63 46.35
C SER A 88 -26.44 12.49 47.32
N LYS A 89 -26.03 12.85 48.54
CA LYS A 89 -25.61 11.89 49.56
C LYS A 89 -26.81 11.13 50.12
N CYS A 90 -26.76 9.80 50.06
CA CYS A 90 -27.51 8.95 50.99
C CYS A 90 -26.56 8.49 52.10
N GLN A 91 -26.53 9.22 53.22
CA GLN A 91 -25.98 8.70 54.47
C GLN A 91 -27.05 7.79 55.10
N CYS A 92 -26.71 6.52 55.32
CA CYS A 92 -27.53 5.59 56.10
C CYS A 92 -26.78 5.23 57.38
N GLU A 93 -27.08 5.96 58.45
CA GLU A 93 -26.74 5.50 59.80
C GLU A 93 -27.72 4.40 60.21
N SER A 94 -27.27 3.16 60.11
CA SER A 94 -27.92 2.03 60.77
C SER A 94 -26.85 1.03 61.21
N GLY A 95 -26.74 0.82 62.52
CA GLY A 95 -25.70 -0.02 63.11
C GLY A 95 -26.03 -1.50 62.95
N LEU A 96 -25.47 -2.15 61.93
CA LEU A 96 -25.48 -3.61 61.81
C LEU A 96 -24.08 -4.14 61.51
N SER A 97 -23.54 -4.93 62.44
CA SER A 97 -22.19 -5.48 62.36
C SER A 97 -22.14 -6.63 61.34
N LEU A 98 -21.55 -6.37 60.17
CA LEU A 98 -21.25 -7.41 59.19
C LEU A 98 -20.39 -8.52 59.82
N PRO A 99 -20.82 -9.80 59.75
CA PRO A 99 -20.08 -10.90 60.36
C PRO A 99 -18.71 -11.07 59.69
N SER A 100 -17.71 -11.45 60.49
CA SER A 100 -16.28 -11.41 60.14
C SER A 100 -15.93 -12.06 58.79
N ARG A 101 -16.66 -13.10 58.40
CA ARG A 101 -16.48 -13.89 57.16
C ARG A 101 -16.81 -13.12 55.87
N ALA A 102 -17.50 -11.99 55.95
CA ALA A 102 -17.79 -11.15 54.77
C ALA A 102 -16.55 -10.36 54.28
N LYS A 103 -15.56 -10.12 55.14
CA LYS A 103 -14.41 -9.25 54.81
C LYS A 103 -13.39 -9.90 53.87
N GLU A 104 -13.25 -11.22 53.90
CA GLU A 104 -12.35 -11.97 53.00
C GLU A 104 -12.85 -11.95 51.55
N PHE A 105 -14.16 -12.09 51.33
CA PHE A 105 -14.75 -12.08 49.98
C PHE A 105 -14.57 -10.73 49.26
N VAL A 106 -14.55 -9.62 49.99
CA VAL A 106 -14.32 -8.27 49.43
C VAL A 106 -12.88 -8.09 48.93
N GLN A 107 -11.89 -8.78 49.51
CA GLN A 107 -10.48 -8.66 49.10
C GLN A 107 -10.12 -9.42 47.81
N LEU A 108 -10.94 -10.38 47.38
CA LEU A 108 -10.71 -11.15 46.16
C LEU A 108 -11.24 -10.47 44.88
N LEU A 109 -12.22 -9.57 45.01
CA LEU A 109 -12.83 -8.83 43.88
C LEU A 109 -11.82 -7.98 43.07
N PRO A 110 -10.89 -7.22 43.67
CA PRO A 110 -9.90 -6.44 42.92
C PRO A 110 -8.95 -7.31 42.06
N ALA A 111 -8.61 -8.52 42.51
CA ALA A 111 -7.74 -9.44 41.77
C ALA A 111 -8.45 -10.02 40.53
N ALA A 112 -9.74 -10.35 40.64
CA ALA A 112 -10.56 -10.77 39.52
C ALA A 112 -10.77 -9.63 38.50
N GLN A 113 -11.06 -8.41 38.97
CA GLN A 113 -11.28 -7.27 38.07
C GLN A 113 -9.99 -6.82 37.36
N SER A 114 -8.85 -6.78 38.04
CA SER A 114 -7.56 -6.40 37.43
C SER A 114 -7.05 -7.42 36.41
N SER A 115 -7.24 -8.72 36.64
CA SER A 115 -6.89 -9.77 35.67
C SER A 115 -7.80 -9.76 34.42
N LEU A 116 -9.11 -9.54 34.59
CA LEU A 116 -10.04 -9.34 33.46
C LEU A 116 -9.72 -8.06 32.66
N ALA A 117 -9.42 -6.95 33.34
CA ALA A 117 -9.02 -5.70 32.70
C ALA A 117 -7.70 -5.83 31.92
N GLY A 118 -6.68 -6.46 32.52
CA GLY A 118 -5.40 -6.75 31.86
C GLY A 118 -5.56 -7.67 30.64
N THR A 119 -6.42 -8.68 30.73
CA THR A 119 -6.72 -9.59 29.61
C THR A 119 -7.37 -8.85 28.45
N SER A 120 -8.41 -8.04 28.73
CA SER A 120 -9.12 -7.29 27.67
C SER A 120 -8.22 -6.25 26.98
N CYS A 121 -7.37 -5.55 27.74
CA CYS A 121 -6.38 -4.61 27.21
C CYS A 121 -5.37 -5.28 26.28
N ASN A 122 -4.79 -6.42 26.70
CA ASN A 122 -3.82 -7.18 25.90
C ASN A 122 -4.42 -7.71 24.59
N VAL A 123 -5.67 -8.21 24.62
CA VAL A 123 -6.39 -8.65 23.42
C VAL A 123 -6.61 -7.48 22.45
N HIS A 124 -7.01 -6.30 22.95
CA HIS A 124 -7.20 -5.12 22.11
C HIS A 124 -5.89 -4.63 21.47
N ALA A 125 -4.79 -4.61 22.23
CA ALA A 125 -3.47 -4.24 21.72
C ALA A 125 -2.97 -5.22 20.64
N ALA A 126 -3.05 -6.54 20.89
CA ALA A 126 -2.68 -7.56 19.91
C ALA A 126 -3.51 -7.43 18.61
N LEU A 127 -4.79 -7.09 18.73
CA LEU A 127 -5.69 -6.90 17.60
C LEU A 127 -5.36 -5.66 16.77
N GLN A 128 -4.99 -4.54 17.41
CA GLN A 128 -4.48 -3.36 16.69
C GLN A 128 -3.19 -3.67 15.91
N LEU A 129 -2.28 -4.47 16.48
CA LEU A 129 -1.06 -4.91 15.79
C LEU A 129 -1.38 -5.83 14.58
N LEU A 130 -2.40 -6.69 14.68
CA LEU A 130 -2.84 -7.51 13.54
C LEU A 130 -3.43 -6.64 12.41
N VAL A 131 -4.30 -5.68 12.73
CA VAL A 131 -4.85 -4.73 11.75
C VAL A 131 -3.73 -3.88 11.12
N GLY A 132 -2.76 -3.42 11.92
CA GLY A 132 -1.60 -2.68 11.43
C GLY A 132 -0.74 -3.48 10.45
N ARG A 133 -0.45 -4.75 10.76
CA ARG A 133 0.29 -5.68 9.87
C ARG A 133 -0.47 -5.95 8.57
N TRP A 134 -1.78 -6.17 8.65
CA TRP A 134 -2.63 -6.35 7.47
C TRP A 134 -2.60 -5.11 6.55
N LEU A 135 -2.69 -3.90 7.12
CA LEU A 135 -2.61 -2.66 6.33
C LEU A 135 -1.21 -2.42 5.72
N LEU A 136 -0.12 -2.84 6.39
CA LEU A 136 1.22 -2.84 5.77
C LEU A 136 1.32 -3.84 4.61
N LEU A 137 0.79 -5.06 4.76
CA LEU A 137 0.76 -6.05 3.67
C LEU A 137 -0.06 -5.56 2.48
N CYS A 138 -1.21 -4.93 2.73
CA CYS A 138 -2.04 -4.29 1.71
C CYS A 138 -1.33 -3.12 1.02
N SER A 139 -0.55 -2.32 1.77
CA SER A 139 0.30 -1.28 1.21
C SER A 139 1.41 -1.86 0.32
N GLY A 140 2.06 -2.94 0.76
CA GLY A 140 3.07 -3.66 -0.02
C GLY A 140 2.50 -4.27 -1.31
N ALA A 141 1.28 -4.80 -1.25
CA ALA A 141 0.57 -5.30 -2.43
C ALA A 141 0.25 -4.18 -3.43
N VAL A 142 -0.15 -2.99 -2.98
CA VAL A 142 -0.34 -1.81 -3.85
C VAL A 142 0.99 -1.33 -4.44
N ALA A 143 2.09 -1.34 -3.69
CA ALA A 143 3.41 -1.06 -4.25
C ALA A 143 3.82 -2.06 -5.35
N GLY A 144 3.58 -3.36 -5.13
CA GLY A 144 3.76 -4.39 -6.14
C GLY A 144 2.91 -4.15 -7.40
N ALA A 145 1.66 -3.71 -7.24
CA ALA A 145 0.78 -3.36 -8.35
C ALA A 145 1.35 -2.20 -9.17
N VAL A 146 1.76 -1.11 -8.49
CA VAL A 146 2.35 0.07 -9.13
C VAL A 146 3.63 -0.29 -9.90
N VAL A 147 4.54 -1.09 -9.31
CA VAL A 147 5.77 -1.51 -10.00
C VAL A 147 5.47 -2.38 -11.21
N LEU A 148 4.57 -3.37 -11.07
CA LEU A 148 4.20 -4.28 -12.17
C LEU A 148 3.48 -3.55 -13.31
N GLY A 149 2.55 -2.64 -13.00
CA GLY A 149 1.92 -1.75 -13.98
C GLY A 149 2.90 -0.78 -14.63
N GLY A 150 3.92 -0.32 -13.88
CA GLY A 150 5.04 0.46 -14.40
C GLY A 150 5.82 -0.29 -15.49
N VAL A 151 6.25 -1.53 -15.19
CA VAL A 151 6.90 -2.38 -16.20
C VAL A 151 5.96 -2.65 -17.37
N THR A 152 4.67 -2.92 -17.13
CA THR A 152 3.66 -3.15 -18.18
C THR A 152 3.53 -1.94 -19.13
N ARG A 153 3.62 -0.69 -18.64
CA ARG A 153 3.70 0.52 -19.49
C ARG A 153 5.04 0.64 -20.22
N LEU A 154 6.16 0.40 -19.52
CA LEU A 154 7.54 0.48 -20.06
C LEU A 154 7.91 -0.67 -21.03
N THR A 155 7.01 -1.64 -21.20
CA THR A 155 7.10 -2.75 -22.17
C THR A 155 5.92 -2.74 -23.14
N GLU A 156 5.22 -1.59 -23.23
CA GLU A 156 4.09 -1.32 -24.14
C GLU A 156 3.04 -2.45 -24.18
N SER A 157 2.84 -3.09 -23.02
CA SER A 157 1.99 -4.27 -22.85
C SER A 157 0.59 -3.92 -22.34
N GLY A 158 0.21 -2.64 -22.34
CA GLY A 158 -0.96 -2.14 -21.61
C GLY A 158 -2.32 -2.37 -22.28
N LEU A 159 -2.34 -2.83 -23.54
CA LEU A 159 -3.54 -2.98 -24.38
C LEU A 159 -3.61 -4.36 -25.07
N SER A 160 -2.74 -5.30 -24.68
CA SER A 160 -2.63 -6.66 -25.24
C SER A 160 -3.83 -7.58 -24.96
N MET A 161 -4.57 -7.34 -23.87
CA MET A 161 -5.76 -8.09 -23.47
C MET A 161 -7.02 -7.30 -23.82
N VAL A 162 -7.57 -7.57 -25.01
CA VAL A 162 -8.76 -6.89 -25.56
C VAL A 162 -9.99 -7.03 -24.65
N ASP A 163 -10.33 -8.27 -24.27
CA ASP A 163 -11.53 -8.54 -23.47
C ASP A 163 -11.36 -8.09 -22.00
N TRP A 164 -12.48 -7.80 -21.34
CA TRP A 164 -12.52 -7.52 -19.91
C TRP A 164 -13.68 -8.23 -19.22
N HIS A 165 -13.36 -9.23 -18.41
CA HIS A 165 -14.29 -10.00 -17.60
C HIS A 165 -13.76 -10.11 -16.18
N LEU A 166 -14.58 -9.70 -15.22
CA LEU A 166 -14.22 -9.68 -13.79
C LEU A 166 -13.72 -11.05 -13.28
N VAL A 167 -14.32 -12.15 -13.77
CA VAL A 167 -14.07 -13.53 -13.31
C VAL A 167 -13.75 -14.54 -14.42
N ARG A 168 -14.32 -14.41 -15.63
CA ARG A 168 -14.19 -15.45 -16.68
C ARG A 168 -12.75 -15.60 -17.23
N GLU A 169 -12.00 -14.51 -17.34
CA GLU A 169 -10.61 -14.46 -17.84
C GLU A 169 -9.54 -14.89 -16.82
N MET A 170 -9.90 -15.57 -15.71
CA MET A 170 -8.93 -16.03 -14.71
C MET A 170 -8.13 -17.28 -15.14
N LYS A 171 -8.13 -17.62 -16.43
CA LYS A 171 -7.26 -18.63 -17.06
C LYS A 171 -6.51 -17.99 -18.23
N PRO A 172 -5.18 -18.15 -18.32
CA PRO A 172 -4.45 -17.86 -19.54
C PRO A 172 -4.67 -18.96 -20.59
N PRO A 173 -4.49 -18.67 -21.89
CA PRO A 173 -4.49 -19.66 -22.95
C PRO A 173 -3.45 -20.76 -22.70
N ARG A 174 -3.82 -22.00 -23.03
CA ARG A 174 -3.07 -23.23 -22.74
C ARG A 174 -2.75 -24.01 -23.99
N THR A 175 -3.68 -24.09 -24.94
CA THR A 175 -3.47 -24.77 -26.23
C THR A 175 -2.86 -23.80 -27.25
N ARG A 176 -2.37 -24.33 -28.37
CA ARG A 176 -1.81 -23.51 -29.45
C ARG A 176 -2.90 -22.67 -30.09
N GLU A 177 -4.07 -23.26 -30.26
CA GLU A 177 -5.25 -22.74 -30.92
C GLU A 177 -5.87 -21.61 -30.10
N GLU A 178 -5.92 -21.74 -28.76
CA GLU A 178 -6.33 -20.65 -27.86
C GLU A 178 -5.36 -19.44 -27.97
N TRP A 179 -4.05 -19.68 -28.08
CA TRP A 179 -3.06 -18.61 -28.25
C TRP A 179 -3.14 -17.93 -29.63
N GLU A 180 -3.37 -18.68 -30.69
CA GLU A 180 -3.54 -18.14 -32.05
C GLU A 180 -4.85 -17.36 -32.18
N ALA A 181 -5.93 -17.77 -31.50
CA ALA A 181 -7.18 -17.03 -31.46
C ALA A 181 -7.06 -15.69 -30.70
N GLU A 182 -6.40 -15.66 -29.53
CA GLU A 182 -6.14 -14.40 -28.82
C GLU A 182 -5.23 -13.45 -29.61
N PHE A 183 -4.24 -13.99 -30.34
CA PHE A 183 -3.38 -13.19 -31.20
C PHE A 183 -4.15 -12.62 -32.41
N GLN A 184 -5.03 -13.42 -33.05
CA GLN A 184 -5.92 -12.94 -34.11
C GLN A 184 -6.88 -11.84 -33.65
N LYS A 185 -7.30 -11.82 -32.38
CA LYS A 185 -8.01 -10.65 -31.82
C LYS A 185 -7.10 -9.43 -31.79
N TYR A 186 -5.91 -9.54 -31.18
CA TYR A 186 -4.96 -8.43 -31.04
C TYR A 186 -4.55 -7.83 -32.40
N GLN A 187 -4.40 -8.66 -33.43
CA GLN A 187 -4.13 -8.22 -34.81
C GLN A 187 -5.20 -7.28 -35.40
N GLN A 188 -6.43 -7.27 -34.85
CA GLN A 188 -7.49 -6.35 -35.27
C GLN A 188 -7.38 -4.95 -34.65
N PHE A 189 -6.46 -4.73 -33.71
CA PHE A 189 -6.33 -3.46 -32.98
C PHE A 189 -5.30 -2.50 -33.59
N PRO A 190 -5.49 -1.18 -33.44
CA PRO A 190 -4.56 -0.17 -33.95
C PRO A 190 -3.11 -0.33 -33.48
N GLU A 191 -2.88 -0.80 -32.25
CA GLU A 191 -1.54 -1.01 -31.70
C GLU A 191 -0.75 -2.06 -32.52
N PHE A 192 -1.40 -3.15 -32.93
CA PHE A 192 -0.81 -4.10 -33.88
C PHE A 192 -0.65 -3.48 -35.27
N LYS A 193 -1.70 -2.87 -35.83
CA LYS A 193 -1.68 -2.29 -37.19
C LYS A 193 -0.60 -1.23 -37.40
N ILE A 194 -0.25 -0.46 -36.35
CA ILE A 194 0.62 0.73 -36.43
C ILE A 194 2.01 0.45 -35.87
N LEU A 195 2.13 -0.09 -34.66
CA LEU A 195 3.42 -0.29 -33.99
C LEU A 195 3.95 -1.72 -34.18
N ASN A 196 3.11 -2.71 -33.95
CA ASN A 196 3.52 -4.10 -33.71
C ASN A 196 3.22 -5.06 -34.89
N HIS A 197 3.21 -4.56 -36.13
CA HIS A 197 2.70 -5.30 -37.29
C HIS A 197 3.52 -6.56 -37.67
N ASP A 198 4.82 -6.55 -37.40
CA ASP A 198 5.73 -7.69 -37.60
C ASP A 198 5.84 -8.61 -36.37
N MET A 199 5.11 -8.34 -35.28
CA MET A 199 5.24 -9.05 -34.00
C MET A 199 4.90 -10.54 -34.13
N THR A 200 5.75 -11.41 -33.56
CA THR A 200 5.49 -12.86 -33.54
C THR A 200 4.57 -13.27 -32.38
N LEU A 201 3.98 -14.46 -32.49
CA LEU A 201 3.19 -15.08 -31.41
C LEU A 201 4.00 -15.25 -30.09
N THR A 202 5.33 -15.30 -30.16
CA THR A 202 6.21 -15.41 -28.98
C THR A 202 6.33 -14.08 -28.24
N GLU A 203 6.42 -12.96 -28.99
CA GLU A 203 6.46 -11.61 -28.42
C GLU A 203 5.08 -11.19 -27.91
N PHE A 204 4.01 -11.53 -28.65
CA PHE A 204 2.62 -11.35 -28.17
C PHE A 204 2.40 -12.04 -26.81
N LYS A 205 2.89 -13.28 -26.64
CA LYS A 205 2.83 -13.99 -25.35
C LYS A 205 3.53 -13.23 -24.22
N PHE A 206 4.65 -12.56 -24.49
CA PHE A 206 5.34 -11.77 -23.46
C PHE A 206 4.48 -10.59 -22.99
N ILE A 207 3.97 -9.76 -23.92
CA ILE A 207 3.13 -8.61 -23.56
C ILE A 207 1.82 -9.03 -22.89
N TRP A 208 1.17 -10.08 -23.40
CA TRP A 208 -0.05 -10.66 -22.82
C TRP A 208 0.19 -11.14 -21.37
N TYR A 209 1.29 -11.84 -21.10
CA TYR A 209 1.62 -12.29 -19.75
C TYR A 209 1.95 -11.14 -18.79
N MET A 210 2.56 -10.05 -19.27
CA MET A 210 2.78 -8.84 -18.47
C MET A 210 1.44 -8.21 -18.04
N GLU A 211 0.52 -7.99 -18.98
CA GLU A 211 -0.77 -7.39 -18.67
C GLU A 211 -1.65 -8.31 -17.80
N TYR A 212 -1.70 -9.60 -18.12
CA TYR A 212 -2.39 -10.61 -17.32
C TYR A 212 -1.88 -10.61 -15.87
N SER A 213 -0.56 -10.56 -15.68
CA SER A 213 0.05 -10.52 -14.35
C SER A 213 -0.37 -9.26 -13.60
N HIS A 214 -0.36 -8.09 -14.24
CA HIS A 214 -0.83 -6.84 -13.64
C HIS A 214 -2.33 -6.89 -13.29
N ARG A 215 -3.18 -7.36 -14.22
CA ARG A 215 -4.63 -7.54 -14.03
C ARG A 215 -4.98 -8.54 -12.92
N MET A 216 -4.20 -9.61 -12.75
CA MET A 216 -4.41 -10.58 -11.68
C MET A 216 -3.88 -10.08 -10.34
N TRP A 217 -2.77 -9.35 -10.33
CA TRP A 217 -2.26 -8.70 -9.12
C TRP A 217 -3.24 -7.62 -8.60
N GLY A 218 -3.88 -6.86 -9.50
CA GLY A 218 -4.97 -5.93 -9.14
C GLY A 218 -6.16 -6.62 -8.47
N ARG A 219 -6.59 -7.79 -8.98
CA ARG A 219 -7.63 -8.63 -8.34
C ARG A 219 -7.17 -9.14 -6.96
N LEU A 220 -5.90 -9.55 -6.82
CA LEU A 220 -5.32 -9.98 -5.54
C LEU A 220 -5.30 -8.83 -4.50
N VAL A 221 -4.93 -7.61 -4.91
CA VAL A 221 -5.05 -6.41 -4.07
C VAL A 221 -6.50 -6.22 -3.63
N GLY A 222 -7.47 -6.32 -4.53
CA GLY A 222 -8.90 -6.27 -4.21
C GLY A 222 -9.31 -7.21 -3.07
N LEU A 223 -8.96 -8.49 -3.20
CA LEU A 223 -9.24 -9.52 -2.19
C LEU A 223 -8.49 -9.28 -0.87
N ALA A 224 -7.25 -8.80 -0.93
CA ALA A 224 -6.41 -8.53 0.24
C ALA A 224 -6.94 -7.40 1.14
N TYR A 225 -7.63 -6.41 0.57
CA TYR A 225 -8.39 -5.44 1.38
C TYR A 225 -9.75 -6.01 1.80
N ILE A 226 -10.56 -6.51 0.86
CA ILE A 226 -11.99 -6.79 1.13
C ILE A 226 -12.20 -7.95 2.11
N LEU A 227 -11.50 -9.09 1.94
CA LEU A 227 -11.75 -10.28 2.75
C LEU A 227 -11.34 -10.08 4.23
N PRO A 228 -10.16 -9.54 4.58
CA PRO A 228 -9.81 -9.31 5.97
C PRO A 228 -10.60 -8.13 6.57
N ALA A 229 -10.95 -7.10 5.78
CA ALA A 229 -11.83 -6.03 6.25
C ALA A 229 -13.19 -6.58 6.71
N ALA A 230 -13.82 -7.45 5.91
CA ALA A 230 -15.09 -8.10 6.27
C ALA A 230 -14.94 -8.99 7.53
N TYR A 231 -13.86 -9.77 7.63
CA TYR A 231 -13.56 -10.59 8.80
C TYR A 231 -13.41 -9.74 10.09
N PHE A 232 -12.55 -8.72 10.06
CA PHE A 232 -12.31 -7.82 11.20
C PHE A 232 -13.55 -7.00 11.56
N TRP A 233 -14.39 -6.64 10.58
CA TRP A 233 -15.66 -5.97 10.84
C TRP A 233 -16.65 -6.88 11.57
N ARG A 234 -16.84 -8.12 11.11
CA ARG A 234 -17.70 -9.13 11.76
C ARG A 234 -17.20 -9.51 13.16
N LYS A 235 -15.88 -9.48 13.39
CA LYS A 235 -15.24 -9.71 14.70
C LYS A 235 -15.21 -8.46 15.60
N GLY A 236 -15.80 -7.33 15.18
CA GLY A 236 -15.89 -6.11 16.00
C GLY A 236 -14.57 -5.35 16.21
N CYS A 237 -13.53 -5.65 15.42
CA CYS A 237 -12.16 -5.22 15.67
C CYS A 237 -11.88 -3.72 15.46
N PHE A 238 -12.84 -2.99 14.90
CA PHE A 238 -12.67 -1.60 14.47
C PHE A 238 -13.45 -0.62 15.35
N SER A 239 -12.73 0.35 15.93
CA SER A 239 -13.33 1.56 16.51
C SER A 239 -14.06 2.39 15.44
N ARG A 240 -15.01 3.25 15.84
CA ARG A 240 -15.78 4.12 14.91
C ARG A 240 -14.89 4.85 13.86
N PRO A 241 -13.78 5.54 14.22
CA PRO A 241 -12.92 6.19 13.23
C PRO A 241 -12.09 5.20 12.39
N MET A 242 -11.85 3.97 12.84
CA MET A 242 -11.21 2.94 12.02
C MET A 242 -12.18 2.37 10.99
N LYS A 243 -13.46 2.18 11.35
CA LYS A 243 -14.52 1.75 10.43
C LYS A 243 -14.62 2.68 9.21
N ALA A 244 -14.69 3.99 9.46
CA ALA A 244 -14.71 4.99 8.39
C ALA A 244 -13.47 4.93 7.47
N ARG A 245 -12.27 4.76 8.04
CA ARG A 245 -11.03 4.60 7.26
C ARG A 245 -11.03 3.34 6.41
N VAL A 246 -11.42 2.20 6.97
CA VAL A 246 -11.46 0.91 6.24
C VAL A 246 -12.47 0.98 5.08
N VAL A 247 -13.63 1.60 5.28
CA VAL A 247 -14.60 1.86 4.18
C VAL A 247 -13.98 2.75 3.11
N ALA A 248 -13.30 3.85 3.47
CA ALA A 248 -12.64 4.72 2.50
C ALA A 248 -11.51 4.01 1.72
N LEU A 249 -10.72 3.16 2.38
CA LEU A 249 -9.68 2.36 1.72
C LEU A 249 -10.29 1.33 0.76
N CYS A 250 -11.36 0.63 1.14
CA CYS A 250 -12.06 -0.30 0.25
C CYS A 250 -12.73 0.44 -0.93
N GLY A 251 -13.26 1.65 -0.70
CA GLY A 251 -13.77 2.53 -1.75
C GLY A 251 -12.70 2.95 -2.75
N LEU A 252 -11.50 3.33 -2.28
CA LEU A 252 -10.35 3.62 -3.12
C LEU A 252 -9.87 2.39 -3.93
N VAL A 253 -9.95 1.18 -3.36
CA VAL A 253 -9.65 -0.08 -4.08
C VAL A 253 -10.68 -0.35 -5.19
N CYS A 254 -11.97 -0.12 -4.94
CA CYS A 254 -12.99 -0.25 -5.99
C CYS A 254 -12.83 0.81 -7.08
N PHE A 255 -12.54 2.06 -6.69
CA PHE A 255 -12.26 3.16 -7.61
C PHE A 255 -11.00 2.93 -8.45
N GLN A 256 -9.97 2.30 -7.89
CA GLN A 256 -8.79 1.85 -8.61
C GLN A 256 -9.12 0.83 -9.71
N GLY A 257 -9.99 -0.15 -9.42
CA GLY A 257 -10.50 -1.09 -10.43
C GLY A 257 -11.29 -0.41 -11.55
N LEU A 258 -12.16 0.55 -11.20
CA LEU A 258 -12.93 1.34 -12.18
C LEU A 258 -12.02 2.22 -13.06
N LEU A 259 -11.02 2.89 -12.48
CA LEU A 259 -10.04 3.65 -13.24
C LEU A 259 -9.17 2.77 -14.15
N GLY A 260 -8.73 1.60 -13.66
CA GLY A 260 -7.96 0.65 -14.48
C GLY A 260 -8.74 0.14 -15.68
N TRP A 261 -10.02 -0.21 -15.49
CA TRP A 261 -10.93 -0.58 -16.59
C TRP A 261 -11.12 0.57 -17.59
N TYR A 262 -11.43 1.77 -17.11
CA TYR A 262 -11.61 2.96 -17.96
C TYR A 262 -10.33 3.26 -18.76
N MET A 263 -9.18 3.20 -18.10
CA MET A 263 -7.86 3.46 -18.67
C MET A 263 -7.52 2.54 -19.85
N VAL A 264 -7.85 1.24 -19.76
CA VAL A 264 -7.63 0.28 -20.85
C VAL A 264 -8.71 0.39 -21.93
N LYS A 265 -10.00 0.36 -21.58
CA LYS A 265 -11.11 0.44 -22.57
C LYS A 265 -10.90 1.59 -23.54
N SER A 266 -10.55 2.75 -23.01
CA SER A 266 -10.39 3.99 -23.78
C SER A 266 -9.00 4.21 -24.40
N GLY A 267 -8.13 3.18 -24.34
CA GLY A 267 -6.96 3.03 -25.22
C GLY A 267 -7.19 2.05 -26.38
N LEU A 268 -8.21 1.17 -26.28
CA LEU A 268 -8.64 0.25 -27.35
C LEU A 268 -9.62 0.90 -28.36
N GLU A 269 -10.15 2.09 -28.04
CA GLU A 269 -11.08 2.84 -28.89
C GLU A 269 -10.33 3.51 -30.06
N GLU A 270 -10.66 3.13 -31.30
CA GLU A 270 -10.18 3.81 -32.51
C GLU A 270 -10.61 5.29 -32.52
N LYS A 271 -9.66 6.19 -32.77
CA LYS A 271 -9.90 7.64 -32.92
C LYS A 271 -9.83 8.00 -34.42
N PRO A 272 -10.95 8.33 -35.10
CA PRO A 272 -10.92 8.64 -36.52
C PRO A 272 -10.09 9.88 -36.88
N ASP A 273 -10.11 10.90 -36.03
CA ASP A 273 -9.64 12.26 -36.34
C ASP A 273 -8.23 12.58 -35.81
N SER A 274 -7.43 11.57 -35.42
CA SER A 274 -6.10 11.79 -34.86
C SER A 274 -5.06 10.79 -35.36
N HIS A 275 -3.94 11.29 -35.88
CA HIS A 275 -2.70 10.52 -36.09
C HIS A 275 -1.95 10.22 -34.76
N ASP A 276 -2.66 10.22 -33.63
CA ASP A 276 -2.10 9.83 -32.32
C ASP A 276 -1.75 8.34 -32.33
N ILE A 277 -0.54 8.01 -31.88
CA ILE A 277 -0.16 6.63 -31.58
C ILE A 277 -1.19 6.01 -30.61
N PRO A 278 -1.68 4.78 -30.84
CA PRO A 278 -2.61 4.11 -29.93
C PRO A 278 -1.94 3.83 -28.58
N ARG A 279 -2.19 4.69 -27.59
CA ARG A 279 -1.64 4.55 -26.24
C ARG A 279 -2.60 5.07 -25.17
N VAL A 280 -2.46 4.54 -23.96
CA VAL A 280 -3.15 5.02 -22.77
C VAL A 280 -2.80 6.50 -22.53
N SER A 281 -3.80 7.39 -22.55
CA SER A 281 -3.59 8.81 -22.27
C SER A 281 -2.89 9.03 -20.92
N GLN A 282 -1.87 9.88 -20.94
CA GLN A 282 -1.10 10.34 -19.79
C GLN A 282 -1.98 10.88 -18.64
N TYR A 283 -3.13 11.50 -18.95
CA TYR A 283 -4.10 11.94 -17.94
C TYR A 283 -4.75 10.77 -17.20
N ARG A 284 -5.08 9.68 -17.91
CA ARG A 284 -5.68 8.47 -17.32
C ARG A 284 -4.64 7.70 -16.52
N LEU A 285 -3.42 7.58 -17.06
CA LEU A 285 -2.27 7.00 -16.36
C LEU A 285 -1.93 7.75 -15.06
N ALA A 286 -1.90 9.09 -15.10
CA ALA A 286 -1.65 9.91 -13.92
C ALA A 286 -2.80 9.84 -12.90
N ALA A 287 -4.07 9.81 -13.32
CA ALA A 287 -5.20 9.62 -12.41
C ALA A 287 -5.17 8.23 -11.73
N HIS A 288 -4.81 7.19 -12.48
CA HIS A 288 -4.70 5.83 -11.96
C HIS A 288 -3.50 5.69 -11.01
N LEU A 289 -2.29 6.17 -11.38
CA LEU A 289 -1.13 6.17 -10.49
C LEU A 289 -1.37 7.05 -9.25
N GLY A 290 -1.89 8.26 -9.41
CA GLY A 290 -2.12 9.20 -8.32
C GLY A 290 -3.09 8.65 -7.26
N SER A 291 -4.19 8.02 -7.68
CA SER A 291 -5.11 7.37 -6.74
C SER A 291 -4.55 6.07 -6.13
N ALA A 292 -3.69 5.32 -6.85
CA ALA A 292 -2.92 4.22 -6.29
C ALA A 292 -1.94 4.71 -5.21
N LEU A 293 -1.24 5.82 -5.46
CA LEU A 293 -0.35 6.47 -4.49
C LEU A 293 -1.13 7.01 -3.28
N VAL A 294 -2.36 7.52 -3.43
CA VAL A 294 -3.21 7.92 -2.29
C VAL A 294 -3.61 6.69 -1.45
N LEU A 295 -4.06 5.61 -2.08
CA LEU A 295 -4.39 4.35 -1.41
C LEU A 295 -3.18 3.76 -0.67
N TYR A 296 -2.01 3.79 -1.31
CA TYR A 296 -0.72 3.41 -0.73
C TYR A 296 -0.38 4.27 0.49
N CYS A 297 -0.36 5.60 0.33
CA CYS A 297 -0.06 6.55 1.42
C CYS A 297 -0.98 6.34 2.62
N ALA A 298 -2.29 6.23 2.40
CA ALA A 298 -3.28 6.10 3.45
C ALA A 298 -3.15 4.76 4.22
N SER A 299 -2.85 3.67 3.51
CA SER A 299 -2.67 2.34 4.09
C SER A 299 -1.34 2.22 4.84
N LEU A 300 -0.23 2.68 4.26
CA LEU A 300 1.08 2.74 4.92
C LEU A 300 0.99 3.59 6.20
N TRP A 301 0.44 4.81 6.08
CA TRP A 301 0.26 5.72 7.21
C TRP A 301 -0.56 5.08 8.33
N THR A 302 -1.67 4.42 8.00
CA THR A 302 -2.55 3.80 9.01
C THR A 302 -1.89 2.57 9.63
N GLY A 303 -1.19 1.74 8.85
CA GLY A 303 -0.42 0.59 9.33
C GLY A 303 0.71 1.00 10.27
N LEU A 304 1.56 1.96 9.86
CA LEU A 304 2.63 2.52 10.71
C LEU A 304 2.06 3.12 12.01
N SER A 305 0.93 3.84 11.93
CA SER A 305 0.28 4.45 13.10
C SER A 305 -0.26 3.46 14.14
N LEU A 306 -0.44 2.19 13.77
CA LEU A 306 -0.88 1.11 14.68
C LEU A 306 0.29 0.26 15.19
N LEU A 307 1.44 0.31 14.52
CA LEU A 307 2.60 -0.56 14.80
C LEU A 307 3.76 0.17 15.48
N LEU A 308 3.95 1.46 15.20
CA LEU A 308 5.01 2.27 15.77
C LEU A 308 4.52 2.98 17.04
N PRO A 309 5.13 2.74 18.22
CA PRO A 309 4.78 3.51 19.41
C PRO A 309 5.19 4.98 19.22
N GLN A 310 4.29 5.87 19.64
CA GLN A 310 4.40 7.32 19.44
C GLN A 310 5.42 7.94 20.40
N HIS A 311 6.21 8.89 19.90
CA HIS A 311 7.13 9.68 20.72
C HIS A 311 6.41 10.91 21.30
N LYS A 312 6.43 11.06 22.63
CA LYS A 312 6.01 12.31 23.31
C LYS A 312 7.09 13.37 23.12
N LEU A 313 7.00 14.14 22.03
CA LEU A 313 7.93 15.24 21.72
C LEU A 313 7.43 16.56 22.33
N PRO A 314 8.31 17.43 22.86
CA PRO A 314 7.92 18.75 23.34
C PRO A 314 7.52 19.66 22.17
N GLU A 315 6.38 20.35 22.29
CA GLU A 315 5.77 21.19 21.25
C GLU A 315 6.49 22.55 21.06
N THR A 316 7.79 22.51 20.74
CA THR A 316 8.60 23.73 20.53
C THR A 316 8.30 24.40 19.18
N ARG A 317 8.51 25.73 19.09
CA ARG A 317 8.38 26.49 17.83
C ARG A 317 9.26 25.89 16.70
N GLN A 318 10.41 25.32 17.03
CA GLN A 318 11.30 24.65 16.07
C GLN A 318 10.71 23.34 15.54
N LEU A 319 10.20 22.46 16.43
CA LEU A 319 9.54 21.22 16.03
C LEU A 319 8.27 21.49 15.21
N LEU A 320 7.51 22.54 15.57
CA LEU A 320 6.34 23.01 14.81
C LEU A 320 6.68 23.58 13.42
N ARG A 321 7.91 24.07 13.22
CA ARG A 321 8.42 24.43 11.89
C ARG A 321 8.85 23.17 11.13
N LEU A 322 9.61 22.27 11.77
CA LEU A 322 10.08 21.02 11.17
C LEU A 322 8.92 20.15 10.66
N ARG A 323 7.85 19.98 11.46
CA ARG A 323 6.65 19.22 11.07
C ARG A 323 5.94 19.81 9.85
N ARG A 324 5.71 21.14 9.82
CA ARG A 324 5.09 21.80 8.67
C ARG A 324 5.94 21.66 7.41
N PHE A 325 7.27 21.79 7.55
CA PHE A 325 8.19 21.57 6.44
C PHE A 325 8.17 20.12 5.96
N ALA A 326 8.22 19.13 6.87
CA ALA A 326 8.12 17.70 6.54
C ALA A 326 6.80 17.34 5.81
N HIS A 327 5.67 17.94 6.21
CA HIS A 327 4.41 17.80 5.47
C HIS A 327 4.52 18.38 4.04
N GLY A 328 5.07 19.59 3.88
CA GLY A 328 5.31 20.20 2.57
C GLY A 328 6.25 19.37 1.69
N THR A 329 7.38 18.92 2.24
CA THR A 329 8.35 18.05 1.55
C THR A 329 7.72 16.71 1.14
N THR A 330 6.87 16.11 1.98
CA THR A 330 6.19 14.85 1.64
C THR A 330 5.15 15.04 0.54
N GLY A 331 4.41 16.17 0.56
CA GLY A 331 3.52 16.56 -0.53
C GLY A 331 4.28 16.81 -1.84
N LEU A 332 5.43 17.47 -1.78
CA LEU A 332 6.29 17.68 -2.95
C LEU A 332 6.84 16.35 -3.51
N VAL A 333 7.31 15.42 -2.66
CA VAL A 333 7.74 14.07 -3.09
C VAL A 333 6.59 13.31 -3.76
N PHE A 334 5.36 13.42 -3.25
CA PHE A 334 4.17 12.84 -3.88
C PHE A 334 3.92 13.46 -5.27
N LEU A 335 4.02 14.79 -5.41
CA LEU A 335 3.85 15.48 -6.69
C LEU A 335 4.95 15.12 -7.71
N THR A 336 6.20 14.96 -7.27
CA THR A 336 7.31 14.49 -8.12
C THR A 336 7.11 13.05 -8.58
N ALA A 337 6.62 12.17 -7.71
CA ALA A 337 6.26 10.79 -8.10
C ALA A 337 5.08 10.76 -9.08
N LEU A 338 4.10 11.66 -8.91
CA LEU A 338 2.95 11.79 -9.80
C LEU A 338 3.31 12.39 -11.17
N SER A 339 4.21 13.38 -11.25
CA SER A 339 4.62 13.97 -12.54
C SER A 339 5.38 12.96 -13.43
N GLY A 340 6.01 11.94 -12.83
CA GLY A 340 6.58 10.81 -13.55
C GLY A 340 5.57 10.03 -14.41
N ALA A 341 4.28 10.04 -14.07
CA ALA A 341 3.24 9.44 -14.91
C ALA A 341 3.00 10.20 -16.22
N PHE A 342 3.19 11.52 -16.23
CA PHE A 342 3.14 12.31 -17.47
C PHE A 342 4.38 12.07 -18.31
N VAL A 343 5.56 11.95 -17.68
CA VAL A 343 6.82 11.62 -18.38
C VAL A 343 6.73 10.25 -19.07
N ALA A 344 6.19 9.23 -18.40
CA ALA A 344 5.99 7.89 -18.95
C ALA A 344 4.74 7.75 -19.85
N GLY A 345 3.78 8.67 -19.77
CA GLY A 345 2.59 8.68 -20.62
C GLY A 345 2.80 9.40 -21.96
N LEU A 346 3.76 10.33 -22.01
CA LEU A 346 4.16 11.04 -23.24
C LEU A 346 5.43 10.48 -23.88
N ASP A 347 6.12 9.55 -23.22
CA ASP A 347 7.46 9.04 -23.58
C ASP A 347 8.56 10.12 -23.53
N ALA A 348 8.27 11.18 -22.77
CA ALA A 348 9.09 12.37 -22.62
C ALA A 348 10.50 12.08 -22.06
N GLY A 349 10.76 10.90 -21.51
CA GLY A 349 12.09 10.46 -21.08
C GLY A 349 13.12 10.39 -22.22
N LEU A 350 12.68 10.30 -23.49
CA LEU A 350 13.52 10.14 -24.68
C LEU A 350 13.78 11.44 -25.46
N VAL A 351 13.36 12.60 -24.94
CA VAL A 351 13.42 13.88 -25.69
C VAL A 351 14.78 14.56 -25.57
N TYR A 352 15.27 14.79 -24.34
CA TYR A 352 16.59 15.40 -24.09
C TYR A 352 17.45 14.55 -23.15
N ASN A 353 18.20 13.58 -23.68
CA ASN A 353 19.00 12.64 -22.88
C ASN A 353 20.33 13.22 -22.35
N SER A 354 20.38 14.52 -22.05
CA SER A 354 21.49 15.21 -21.36
C SER A 354 21.05 15.78 -20.00
N PHE A 355 22.04 16.05 -19.13
CA PHE A 355 21.86 16.63 -17.78
C PHE A 355 23.14 17.40 -17.38
N PRO A 356 23.07 18.53 -16.64
CA PRO A 356 21.87 19.19 -16.12
C PRO A 356 21.12 20.07 -17.13
N LYS A 357 21.77 20.44 -18.25
CA LYS A 357 21.13 21.08 -19.40
C LYS A 357 20.10 20.14 -20.09
N MET A 358 19.32 20.70 -21.01
CA MET A 358 18.50 19.99 -21.99
C MET A 358 19.01 20.35 -23.39
N GLY A 359 19.71 19.40 -24.02
CA GLY A 359 20.60 19.71 -25.14
C GLY A 359 21.66 20.72 -24.70
N GLU A 360 21.88 21.75 -25.52
CA GLU A 360 22.83 22.84 -25.22
C GLU A 360 22.27 23.95 -24.30
N ARG A 361 20.98 23.91 -23.97
CA ARG A 361 20.28 25.00 -23.28
C ARG A 361 19.89 24.61 -21.86
N TRP A 362 19.67 25.60 -21.00
CA TRP A 362 19.07 25.37 -19.67
C TRP A 362 17.55 25.32 -19.72
N ILE A 363 16.95 26.03 -20.67
CA ILE A 363 15.51 26.08 -20.96
C ILE A 363 15.37 25.92 -22.49
N PRO A 364 14.73 24.85 -22.99
CA PRO A 364 14.41 24.70 -24.41
C PRO A 364 13.39 25.73 -24.91
N GLU A 365 13.43 26.07 -26.20
CA GLU A 365 12.56 27.10 -26.82
C GLU A 365 11.15 26.56 -27.12
N ASP A 366 11.03 25.26 -27.37
CA ASP A 366 9.81 24.53 -27.72
C ASP A 366 8.87 24.30 -26.51
N MET A 367 9.28 24.66 -25.29
CA MET A 367 8.49 24.48 -24.06
C MET A 367 7.11 25.16 -24.05
N LEU A 368 6.88 26.13 -24.93
CA LEU A 368 5.60 26.86 -25.05
C LEU A 368 4.95 26.71 -26.43
N ALA A 369 5.38 25.72 -27.23
CA ALA A 369 4.95 25.53 -28.62
C ALA A 369 3.44 25.21 -28.77
N PHE A 370 2.78 24.66 -27.74
CA PHE A 370 1.36 24.31 -27.82
C PHE A 370 0.45 25.46 -27.33
N SER A 371 -0.68 25.64 -28.01
CA SER A 371 -1.77 26.52 -27.58
C SER A 371 -3.00 25.70 -27.15
N PRO A 372 -3.74 26.11 -26.11
CA PRO A 372 -3.43 27.20 -25.16
C PRO A 372 -2.22 26.84 -24.27
N LEU A 373 -1.56 27.84 -23.69
CA LEU A 373 -0.28 27.65 -22.96
C LEU A 373 -0.32 26.56 -21.88
N LEU A 374 -1.45 26.39 -21.17
CA LEU A 374 -1.65 25.34 -20.16
C LEU A 374 -1.47 23.91 -20.71
N LYS A 375 -1.70 23.70 -22.01
CA LYS A 375 -1.53 22.41 -22.69
C LYS A 375 -0.07 21.92 -22.60
N ASN A 376 0.90 22.83 -22.57
CA ASN A 376 2.31 22.45 -22.49
C ASN A 376 2.64 21.68 -21.20
N ALA A 377 2.11 22.10 -20.05
CA ALA A 377 2.42 21.51 -18.74
C ALA A 377 1.95 20.04 -18.58
N PHE A 378 1.14 19.51 -19.50
CA PHE A 378 0.56 18.16 -19.43
C PHE A 378 0.65 17.35 -20.73
N GLU A 379 0.97 17.99 -21.86
CA GLU A 379 0.97 17.36 -23.19
C GLU A 379 2.21 17.67 -24.03
N ASN A 380 2.97 18.73 -23.74
CA ASN A 380 4.25 18.99 -24.41
C ASN A 380 5.33 18.12 -23.74
N PRO A 381 5.95 17.16 -24.44
CA PRO A 381 6.92 16.25 -23.84
C PRO A 381 8.11 16.97 -23.22
N THR A 382 8.62 18.01 -23.88
CA THR A 382 9.76 18.81 -23.39
C THR A 382 9.45 19.49 -22.07
N THR A 383 8.30 20.14 -21.97
CA THR A 383 7.86 20.86 -20.77
C THR A 383 7.61 19.90 -19.61
N VAL A 384 6.93 18.77 -19.88
CA VAL A 384 6.71 17.71 -18.89
C VAL A 384 8.04 17.10 -18.40
N GLN A 385 9.03 16.92 -19.29
CA GLN A 385 10.36 16.44 -18.91
C GLN A 385 11.11 17.50 -18.06
N PHE A 386 11.03 18.78 -18.43
CA PHE A 386 11.62 19.90 -17.67
C PHE A 386 11.01 20.00 -16.27
N ASP A 387 9.69 20.06 -16.16
CA ASP A 387 8.98 20.20 -14.89
C ASP A 387 9.29 19.04 -13.94
N HIS A 388 9.39 17.80 -14.45
CA HIS A 388 9.79 16.66 -13.64
C HIS A 388 11.25 16.78 -13.11
N ARG A 389 12.20 17.29 -13.92
CA ARG A 389 13.58 17.58 -13.45
C ARG A 389 13.57 18.62 -12.33
N ILE A 390 12.84 19.72 -12.51
CA ILE A 390 12.76 20.81 -11.53
C ILE A 390 12.09 20.33 -10.24
N LEU A 391 11.03 19.52 -10.32
CA LEU A 391 10.38 18.88 -9.16
C LEU A 391 11.34 17.92 -8.43
N GLY A 392 12.16 17.16 -9.16
CA GLY A 392 13.20 16.29 -8.61
C GLY A 392 14.30 17.05 -7.84
N VAL A 393 14.87 18.09 -8.45
CA VAL A 393 15.90 18.95 -7.82
C VAL A 393 15.32 19.71 -6.62
N THR A 394 14.09 20.22 -6.72
CA THR A 394 13.41 20.90 -5.63
C THR A 394 13.11 19.94 -4.47
N SER A 395 12.73 18.69 -4.77
CA SER A 395 12.52 17.64 -3.76
C SER A 395 13.80 17.32 -2.99
N LEU A 396 14.92 17.10 -3.70
CA LEU A 396 16.22 16.85 -3.07
C LEU A 396 16.69 18.02 -2.20
N THR A 397 16.52 19.25 -2.69
CA THR A 397 16.84 20.48 -1.94
C THR A 397 15.98 20.61 -0.67
N ALA A 398 14.67 20.36 -0.77
CA ALA A 398 13.76 20.40 0.37
C ALA A 398 14.08 19.31 1.41
N ILE A 399 14.40 18.08 0.98
CA ILE A 399 14.82 16.98 1.88
C ILE A 399 16.16 17.31 2.55
N THR A 400 17.11 17.90 1.83
CA THR A 400 18.42 18.31 2.36
C THR A 400 18.24 19.41 3.42
N ALA A 401 17.42 20.42 3.15
CA ALA A 401 17.06 21.44 4.13
C ALA A 401 16.34 20.84 5.35
N LEU A 402 15.43 19.87 5.15
CA LEU A 402 14.72 19.19 6.23
C LEU A 402 15.67 18.42 7.16
N TYR A 403 16.68 17.74 6.61
CA TYR A 403 17.74 17.08 7.37
C TYR A 403 18.60 18.07 8.15
N LEU A 404 19.03 19.17 7.52
CA LEU A 404 19.83 20.22 8.17
C LEU A 404 19.07 20.95 9.29
N LEU A 405 17.74 21.09 9.17
CA LEU A 405 16.87 21.58 10.23
C LEU A 405 16.69 20.55 11.35
N ALA A 406 16.46 19.27 11.02
CA ALA A 406 16.30 18.19 11.98
C ALA A 406 17.55 17.99 12.86
N ARG A 407 18.75 18.18 12.31
CA ARG A 407 20.02 18.15 13.05
C ARG A 407 20.09 19.14 14.23
N LYS A 408 19.32 20.23 14.20
CA LYS A 408 19.33 21.28 15.23
C LYS A 408 18.36 21.00 16.39
N ILE A 409 17.63 19.88 16.36
CA ILE A 409 16.55 19.56 17.30
C ILE A 409 16.87 18.25 18.04
N PRO A 410 16.64 18.15 19.36
CA PRO A 410 16.85 16.91 20.13
C PRO A 410 15.77 15.85 19.80
N LEU A 411 15.94 15.18 18.65
CA LEU A 411 15.02 14.15 18.17
C LEU A 411 15.40 12.73 18.66
N PRO A 412 14.41 11.82 18.84
CA PRO A 412 14.64 10.40 19.14
C PRO A 412 15.48 9.68 18.08
N ARG A 413 16.12 8.56 18.45
CA ARG A 413 16.95 7.74 17.56
C ARG A 413 16.20 7.29 16.30
N ARG A 414 14.94 6.84 16.45
CA ARG A 414 14.07 6.43 15.33
C ARG A 414 13.79 7.58 14.36
N THR A 415 13.42 8.76 14.86
CA THR A 415 13.19 9.96 14.04
C THR A 415 14.46 10.44 13.33
N LYS A 416 15.63 10.35 14.01
CA LYS A 416 16.96 10.64 13.41
C LYS A 416 17.31 9.65 12.30
N MET A 417 17.01 8.37 12.47
CA MET A 417 17.16 7.36 11.41
C MET A 417 16.22 7.67 10.24
N ALA A 418 14.94 7.95 10.48
CA ALA A 418 13.97 8.25 9.42
C ALA A 418 14.40 9.44 8.54
N VAL A 419 14.89 10.54 9.12
CA VAL A 419 15.34 11.71 8.33
C VAL A 419 16.69 11.48 7.63
N ALA A 420 17.59 10.66 8.19
CA ALA A 420 18.84 10.27 7.53
C ALA A 420 18.58 9.29 6.37
N SER A 421 17.68 8.34 6.55
CA SER A 421 17.21 7.45 5.48
C SER A 421 16.49 8.21 4.38
N LEU A 422 15.68 9.24 4.72
CA LEU A 422 15.00 10.07 3.73
C LEU A 422 16.02 10.79 2.83
N LEU A 423 17.08 11.35 3.42
CA LEU A 423 18.17 11.99 2.68
C LEU A 423 18.90 10.98 1.78
N ALA A 424 19.29 9.83 2.31
CA ALA A 424 20.03 8.81 1.56
C ALA A 424 19.22 8.29 0.35
N VAL A 425 17.94 7.96 0.56
CA VAL A 425 17.06 7.51 -0.53
C VAL A 425 16.78 8.63 -1.53
N ALA A 426 16.75 9.91 -1.13
CA ALA A 426 16.58 11.02 -2.06
C ALA A 426 17.76 11.17 -3.03
N TYR A 427 19.00 11.06 -2.54
CA TYR A 427 20.19 11.08 -3.40
C TYR A 427 20.23 9.87 -4.34
N LEU A 428 19.89 8.67 -3.85
CA LEU A 428 19.78 7.47 -4.70
C LEU A 428 18.68 7.63 -5.76
N GLN A 429 17.53 8.20 -5.42
CA GLN A 429 16.41 8.40 -6.34
C GLN A 429 16.75 9.40 -7.46
N VAL A 430 17.43 10.51 -7.13
CA VAL A 430 17.90 11.47 -8.14
C VAL A 430 19.01 10.86 -9.01
N GLY A 431 19.93 10.09 -8.41
CA GLY A 431 20.92 9.32 -9.17
C GLY A 431 20.27 8.38 -10.18
N LEU A 432 19.30 7.57 -9.75
CA LEU A 432 18.52 6.68 -10.61
C LEU A 432 17.79 7.44 -11.73
N GLY A 433 17.26 8.63 -11.46
CA GLY A 433 16.57 9.45 -12.46
C GLY A 433 17.52 9.97 -13.52
N ILE A 434 18.68 10.50 -13.10
CA ILE A 434 19.74 10.96 -14.00
C ILE A 434 20.30 9.79 -14.82
N SER A 435 20.53 8.61 -14.22
CA SER A 435 20.99 7.44 -14.96
C SER A 435 19.92 6.89 -15.93
N THR A 436 18.63 6.91 -15.56
CA THR A 436 17.53 6.56 -16.48
C THR A 436 17.53 7.48 -17.69
N LEU A 437 17.73 8.78 -17.46
CA LEU A 437 17.77 9.80 -18.51
C LEU A 437 18.98 9.66 -19.43
N LEU A 438 20.20 9.58 -18.89
CA LEU A 438 21.45 9.54 -19.66
C LEU A 438 21.65 8.23 -20.44
N LEU A 439 20.94 7.15 -20.08
CA LEU A 439 21.03 5.84 -20.72
C LEU A 439 19.82 5.52 -21.61
N TYR A 440 19.05 6.53 -22.04
CA TYR A 440 17.89 6.39 -22.95
C TYR A 440 16.79 5.45 -22.41
N VAL A 441 16.42 5.66 -21.13
CA VAL A 441 15.30 5.00 -20.43
C VAL A 441 15.32 3.45 -20.49
N PRO A 442 16.39 2.76 -20.06
CA PRO A 442 16.40 1.30 -20.04
C PRO A 442 15.33 0.77 -19.10
N THR A 443 14.46 -0.14 -19.56
CA THR A 443 13.29 -0.64 -18.81
C THR A 443 13.60 -1.08 -17.37
N PRO A 444 14.69 -1.83 -17.08
CA PRO A 444 15.02 -2.21 -15.70
C PRO A 444 15.37 -1.00 -14.82
N LEU A 445 16.06 0.00 -15.39
CA LEU A 445 16.51 1.18 -14.66
C LEU A 445 15.35 2.16 -14.40
N ALA A 446 14.47 2.34 -15.39
CA ALA A 446 13.22 3.08 -15.24
C ALA A 446 12.30 2.42 -14.20
N ALA A 447 12.16 1.09 -14.21
CA ALA A 447 11.39 0.34 -13.20
C ALA A 447 12.00 0.46 -11.80
N ILE A 448 13.33 0.44 -11.66
CA ILE A 448 14.02 0.68 -10.38
C ILE A 448 13.83 2.14 -9.92
N HIS A 449 13.87 3.13 -10.83
CA HIS A 449 13.59 4.52 -10.50
C HIS A 449 12.14 4.72 -10.02
N GLN A 450 11.15 4.11 -10.70
CA GLN A 450 9.76 4.14 -10.25
C GLN A 450 9.60 3.47 -8.87
N SER A 451 10.23 2.30 -8.66
CA SER A 451 10.25 1.60 -7.37
C SER A 451 10.90 2.44 -6.26
N GLY A 452 11.99 3.16 -6.58
CA GLY A 452 12.67 4.08 -5.68
C GLY A 452 11.82 5.28 -5.28
N SER A 453 10.92 5.75 -6.14
CA SER A 453 9.97 6.83 -5.81
C SER A 453 8.99 6.41 -4.70
N LEU A 454 8.49 5.16 -4.76
CA LEU A 454 7.69 4.57 -3.69
C LEU A 454 8.50 4.41 -2.40
N ALA A 455 9.76 3.96 -2.49
CA ALA A 455 10.65 3.85 -1.33
C ALA A 455 10.91 5.22 -0.68
N LEU A 456 11.13 6.27 -1.48
CA LEU A 456 11.31 7.64 -1.00
C LEU A 456 10.06 8.16 -0.27
N LEU A 457 8.89 7.98 -0.89
CA LEU A 457 7.59 8.34 -0.31
C LEU A 457 7.30 7.55 0.97
N SER A 458 7.70 6.28 1.04
CA SER A 458 7.59 5.43 2.23
C SER A 458 8.35 6.01 3.43
N VAL A 459 9.61 6.42 3.19
CA VAL A 459 10.46 6.97 4.25
C VAL A 459 10.03 8.38 4.65
N ALA A 460 9.47 9.17 3.72
CA ALA A 460 8.85 10.45 4.01
C ALA A 460 7.61 10.29 4.93
N LEU A 461 6.73 9.33 4.61
CA LEU A 461 5.57 8.97 5.44
C LEU A 461 5.99 8.43 6.82
N TRP A 462 7.05 7.62 6.90
CA TRP A 462 7.62 7.18 8.18
C TRP A 462 8.13 8.37 9.00
N LEU A 463 8.89 9.29 8.42
CA LEU A 463 9.36 10.50 9.12
C LEU A 463 8.19 11.36 9.62
N MET A 464 7.15 11.56 8.82
CA MET A 464 5.94 12.26 9.29
C MET A 464 5.24 11.52 10.44
N ASN A 465 5.31 10.19 10.47
CA ASN A 465 4.68 9.37 11.51
C ASN A 465 5.45 9.50 12.83
N GLU A 466 6.79 9.45 12.76
CA GLU A 466 7.69 9.73 13.90
C GLU A 466 7.55 11.15 14.44
N LEU A 467 7.20 12.11 13.57
CA LEU A 467 6.98 13.51 13.91
C LEU A 467 5.52 13.85 14.25
N ARG A 468 4.60 12.89 14.33
CA ARG A 468 3.17 13.17 14.57
C ARG A 468 2.94 13.89 15.92
N ARG A 469 1.85 14.64 16.04
CA ARG A 469 1.37 15.11 17.36
C ARG A 469 0.62 13.99 18.06
N VAL A 470 0.88 13.84 19.35
CA VAL A 470 -0.01 13.13 20.28
C VAL A 470 -1.12 14.13 20.67
N PRO A 471 -2.41 13.79 20.55
CA PRO A 471 -3.48 14.59 21.16
C PRO A 471 -3.26 14.70 22.67
N LYS A 472 -3.69 15.82 23.26
CA LYS A 472 -3.78 15.95 24.73
C LYS A 472 -4.97 15.16 25.25
#